data_AF-A0A8H6RWG6-F1
#
_entry.id   AF-A0A8H6RWG6-F1
#
_cell.length_a   1.000
_cell.length_b   1.000
_cell.length_c   1.000
_cell.angle_alpha   90.00
_cell.angle_beta   90.00
_cell.angle_gamma   90.00
#
_symmetry.space_group_name_H-M   'P 1'
#
loop_
_entity.id
_entity.type
_entity.pdbx_description
1 polymer ?
#
loop_
_entity_poly.entity_id
_entity_poly.type
_entity_poly.pdbx_seq_one_letter_code
_entity_poly.pdbx_strand_id
1 'polypeptide(L)'
;MEAFADPQEEHLRGRSHLYFARSVKAGLVETLEKLLNGLRTPQLDRELRTLIEGLLPRLTIYHSVLSELRPKRAVLSLSDDHPLRPIVDVFQVELEQALRRYDAYSTRSRLRACAEGTCQKILPPSSLKSCGGCGITLYCSGACQKRHWRAVHRRTCVALHEINSASVSRFGARNISFMRFLVMTAFKENKDPLTDELVRFLDGTQPRTNDAVRRAVVPIILFEFEGATPVNILFIQADTIPWLPIPLAYVELAQQYPGRIFLHLFVQRILVLHRDSSVERTKEEVKATKKYLHRHIFPFYVSGRCAEMYQLLRQSRGGVLQSLLDATMDEMMLGSY
;
A
#
# COMPACT_ATOMS: atom_id res chain seq x y z
N MET A 1 -2.42 3.85 32.49
CA MET A 1 -2.58 5.27 32.13
C MET A 1 -2.12 5.44 30.69
N GLU A 2 -3.04 5.65 29.75
CA GLU A 2 -2.65 6.06 28.40
C GLU A 2 -2.52 7.58 28.37
N ALA A 3 -1.32 8.09 28.11
CA ALA A 3 -1.12 9.50 27.84
C ALA A 3 -1.72 9.83 26.46
N PHE A 4 -2.93 10.38 26.44
CA PHE A 4 -3.52 10.98 25.24
C PHE A 4 -2.66 12.17 24.82
N ALA A 5 -1.68 11.89 23.95
CA ALA A 5 -0.69 12.87 23.51
C ALA A 5 -1.35 14.14 22.96
N ASP A 6 -0.71 15.28 23.24
CA ASP A 6 -1.18 16.61 22.91
C ASP A 6 -1.66 16.71 21.45
N PRO A 7 -2.89 17.17 21.19
CA PRO A 7 -3.35 17.50 19.84
C PRO A 7 -2.38 18.39 19.05
N GLN A 8 -1.58 19.23 19.70
CA GLN A 8 -0.53 20.01 19.06
C GLN A 8 0.61 19.14 18.50
N GLU A 9 0.93 17.96 19.08
CA GLU A 9 1.90 17.02 18.50
C GLU A 9 1.36 16.23 17.29
N GLU A 10 0.04 16.17 17.08
CA GLU A 10 -0.57 15.32 16.05
C GLU A 10 -0.07 15.70 14.63
N HIS A 11 0.31 16.96 14.41
CA HIS A 11 0.93 17.43 13.16
C HIS A 11 2.40 16.98 12.98
N LEU A 12 3.12 16.67 14.06
CA LEU A 12 4.52 16.19 14.05
C LEU A 12 4.58 14.70 13.73
N ARG A 13 3.65 13.90 14.29
CA ARG A 13 3.54 12.44 14.10
C ARG A 13 3.31 12.04 12.64
N GLY A 14 2.88 12.97 11.79
CA GLY A 14 2.76 12.79 10.35
C GLY A 14 3.97 13.18 9.51
N ARG A 15 5.00 13.80 10.12
CA ARG A 15 6.10 14.51 9.43
C ARG A 15 7.49 14.13 9.94
N SER A 16 7.61 13.14 10.81
CA SER A 16 8.89 12.60 11.32
C SER A 16 9.89 12.27 10.20
N HIS A 17 9.42 11.74 9.07
CA HIS A 17 10.22 11.48 7.87
C HIS A 17 10.77 12.73 7.18
N LEU A 18 10.12 13.89 7.31
CA LEU A 18 10.63 15.17 6.81
C LEU A 18 11.66 15.79 7.77
N TYR A 19 11.44 15.65 9.08
CA TYR A 19 12.43 16.07 10.08
C TYR A 19 13.70 15.21 9.99
N PHE A 20 13.56 13.89 9.91
CA PHE A 20 14.70 12.98 9.75
C PHE A 20 15.46 13.23 8.44
N ALA A 21 14.77 13.44 7.31
CA ALA A 21 15.41 13.82 6.04
C ALA A 21 16.22 15.13 6.18
N ARG A 22 15.69 16.13 6.89
CA ARG A 22 16.42 17.37 7.19
C ARG A 22 17.63 17.12 8.09
N SER A 23 17.53 16.26 9.10
CA SER A 23 18.65 15.90 9.97
C SER A 23 19.75 15.14 9.21
N VAL A 24 19.39 14.18 8.36
CA VAL A 24 20.33 13.50 7.43
C VAL A 24 21.04 14.53 6.57
N LYS A 25 20.31 15.47 5.96
CA LYS A 25 20.89 16.56 5.16
C LYS A 25 21.81 17.48 5.97
N ALA A 26 21.48 17.73 7.24
CA ALA A 26 22.25 18.58 8.16
C ALA A 26 23.48 17.88 8.79
N GLY A 27 23.75 16.60 8.48
CA GLY A 27 24.95 15.89 8.93
C GLY A 27 24.71 14.77 9.96
N LEU A 28 23.47 14.34 10.19
CA LEU A 28 23.16 13.30 11.20
C LEU A 28 23.93 11.99 10.99
N VAL A 29 24.15 11.55 9.75
CA VAL A 29 24.83 10.27 9.48
C VAL A 29 26.31 10.37 9.88
N GLU A 30 26.96 11.48 9.54
CA GLU A 30 28.33 11.82 9.91
C GLU A 30 28.49 12.04 11.42
N THR A 31 27.46 12.53 12.10
CA THR A 31 27.43 12.59 13.58
C THR A 31 27.29 11.19 14.19
N LEU A 32 26.49 10.30 13.62
CA LEU A 32 26.35 8.93 14.08
C LEU A 32 27.64 8.13 13.90
N GLU A 33 28.33 8.27 12.76
CA GLU A 33 29.65 7.66 12.53
C GLU A 33 30.67 8.06 13.60
N LYS A 34 30.70 9.36 13.95
CA LYS A 34 31.59 9.90 15.00
C LYS A 34 31.21 9.47 16.43
N LEU A 35 29.92 9.25 16.71
CA LEU A 35 29.46 8.74 17.99
C LEU A 35 29.78 7.25 18.15
N LEU A 36 29.62 6.47 17.08
CA LEU A 36 29.92 5.04 17.05
C LEU A 36 31.43 4.78 17.20
N ASN A 37 32.27 5.49 16.44
CA ASN A 37 33.73 5.37 16.51
C ASN A 37 34.36 6.29 17.59
N GLY A 38 33.57 6.77 18.55
CA GLY A 38 33.97 7.77 19.55
C GLY A 38 34.12 7.22 20.98
N LEU A 39 34.05 8.12 21.97
CA LEU A 39 33.99 7.73 23.38
C LEU A 39 32.63 7.08 23.69
N ARG A 40 32.65 5.78 23.98
CA ARG A 40 31.45 4.97 24.19
C ARG A 40 31.09 4.84 25.66
N THR A 41 29.78 4.71 25.91
CA THR A 41 29.21 4.36 27.23
C THR A 41 28.07 3.34 27.03
N PRO A 42 27.78 2.46 28.01
CA PRO A 42 26.69 1.48 27.89
C PRO A 42 25.29 2.09 27.70
N GLN A 43 25.10 3.36 28.04
CA GLN A 43 23.86 4.09 27.72
C GLN A 43 23.85 4.56 26.25
N LEU A 44 24.94 5.18 25.77
CA LEU A 44 25.05 5.61 24.37
C LEU A 44 24.89 4.41 23.41
N ASP A 45 25.51 3.27 23.73
CA ASP A 45 25.37 2.04 22.95
C ASP A 45 23.91 1.56 22.87
N ARG A 46 23.12 1.76 23.93
CA ARG A 46 21.70 1.41 24.01
C ARG A 46 20.85 2.33 23.14
N GLU A 47 21.06 3.64 23.23
CA GLU A 47 20.35 4.61 22.38
C GLU A 47 20.69 4.42 20.90
N LEU A 48 21.97 4.19 20.57
CA LEU A 48 22.42 3.91 19.20
C LEU A 48 21.82 2.59 18.69
N ARG A 49 21.78 1.53 19.51
CA ARG A 49 21.05 0.29 19.17
C ARG A 49 19.58 0.57 18.86
N THR A 50 18.86 1.25 19.76
CA THR A 50 17.43 1.56 19.58
C THR A 50 17.16 2.41 18.34
N LEU A 51 18.07 3.33 18.00
CA LEU A 51 18.03 4.10 16.77
C LEU A 51 18.22 3.22 15.53
N ILE A 52 19.27 2.40 15.50
CA ILE A 52 19.69 1.62 14.32
C ILE A 52 18.77 0.40 14.07
N GLU A 53 18.37 -0.34 15.10
CA GLU A 53 17.41 -1.45 14.97
C GLU A 53 15.97 -0.94 14.81
N GLY A 54 15.57 0.03 15.62
CA GLY A 54 14.17 0.41 15.75
C GLY A 54 13.71 1.47 14.76
N LEU A 55 14.47 2.55 14.56
CA LEU A 55 13.99 3.73 13.85
C LEU A 55 14.53 3.85 12.42
N LEU A 56 15.80 3.54 12.18
CA LEU A 56 16.43 3.73 10.87
C LEU A 56 15.78 2.87 9.76
N PRO A 57 15.59 1.54 9.91
CA PRO A 57 14.87 0.71 8.93
C PRO A 57 13.52 1.30 8.58
N ARG A 58 12.67 1.58 9.59
CA ARG A 58 11.28 2.06 9.43
C ARG A 58 11.17 3.39 8.69
N LEU A 59 12.23 4.20 8.67
CA LEU A 59 12.26 5.46 7.92
C LEU A 59 12.70 5.29 6.45
N THR A 60 13.31 4.16 6.06
CA THR A 60 13.67 3.88 4.65
C THR A 60 12.47 3.72 3.72
N ILE A 61 11.26 3.48 4.25
CA ILE A 61 10.02 3.42 3.45
C ILE A 61 9.67 4.76 2.78
N TYR A 62 10.25 5.87 3.25
CA TYR A 62 10.00 7.22 2.74
C TYR A 62 11.04 7.61 1.68
N HIS A 63 10.56 7.91 0.47
CA HIS A 63 11.34 8.52 -0.62
C HIS A 63 12.13 9.74 -0.14
N SER A 64 11.55 10.61 0.71
CA SER A 64 12.24 11.81 1.20
C SER A 64 13.41 11.50 2.15
N VAL A 65 13.44 10.33 2.77
CA VAL A 65 14.55 9.87 3.61
C VAL A 65 15.62 9.22 2.71
N LEU A 66 15.23 8.29 1.84
CA LEU A 66 16.17 7.64 0.91
C LEU A 66 16.83 8.63 -0.06
N SER A 67 16.17 9.72 -0.46
CA SER A 67 16.80 10.73 -1.33
C SER A 67 17.97 11.46 -0.67
N GLU A 68 17.97 11.59 0.66
CA GLU A 68 19.04 12.24 1.43
C GLU A 68 20.07 11.21 1.95
N LEU A 69 19.67 9.95 2.18
CA LEU A 69 20.58 8.84 2.54
C LEU A 69 21.39 8.32 1.35
N ARG A 70 20.85 8.32 0.13
CA ARG A 70 21.50 7.81 -1.09
C ARG A 70 22.94 8.32 -1.31
N PRO A 71 23.25 9.63 -1.22
CA PRO A 71 24.64 10.11 -1.32
C PRO A 71 25.53 9.73 -0.12
N LYS A 72 24.96 9.25 0.99
CA LYS A 72 25.63 8.92 2.26
C LYS A 72 25.71 7.42 2.56
N ARG A 73 25.46 6.55 1.56
CA ARG A 73 25.35 5.09 1.71
C ARG A 73 26.54 4.39 2.41
N ALA A 74 27.73 4.98 2.35
CA ALA A 74 28.97 4.40 2.89
C ALA A 74 29.39 4.92 4.28
N VAL A 75 28.58 5.79 4.92
CA VAL A 75 28.99 6.62 6.07
C VAL A 75 28.76 5.95 7.44
N LEU A 76 28.36 4.68 7.48
CA LEU A 76 28.26 3.92 8.75
C LEU A 76 29.38 2.89 8.84
N SER A 77 30.63 3.36 8.72
CA SER A 77 31.82 2.54 8.92
C SER A 77 32.09 2.28 10.41
N LEU A 78 32.63 1.10 10.73
CA LEU A 78 32.91 0.62 12.08
C LEU A 78 34.12 -0.32 12.07
N SER A 79 34.91 -0.34 13.14
CA SER A 79 35.90 -1.40 13.37
C SER A 79 35.24 -2.78 13.52
N ASP A 80 35.99 -3.85 13.19
CA ASP A 80 35.47 -5.23 13.21
C ASP A 80 35.21 -5.76 14.63
N ASP A 81 35.83 -5.16 15.65
CA ASP A 81 35.62 -5.46 17.08
C ASP A 81 34.44 -4.68 17.70
N HIS A 82 33.79 -3.78 16.94
CA HIS A 82 32.74 -2.92 17.47
C HIS A 82 31.47 -3.72 17.83
N PRO A 83 30.93 -3.66 19.08
CA PRO A 83 29.83 -4.53 19.50
C PRO A 83 28.46 -4.17 18.90
N LEU A 84 28.33 -3.04 18.21
CA LEU A 84 27.17 -2.74 17.36
C LEU A 84 27.39 -3.10 15.88
N ARG A 85 28.55 -3.67 15.51
CA ARG A 85 28.87 -4.04 14.12
C ARG A 85 27.85 -4.99 13.49
N PRO A 86 27.39 -6.08 14.13
CA PRO A 86 26.40 -6.98 13.53
C PRO A 86 25.07 -6.27 13.20
N ILE A 87 24.73 -5.24 13.98
CA ILE A 87 23.50 -4.45 13.85
C ILE A 87 23.61 -3.48 12.68
N VAL A 88 24.74 -2.78 12.59
CA VAL A 88 25.04 -1.86 11.48
C VAL A 88 25.18 -2.63 10.17
N ASP A 89 25.80 -3.81 10.16
CA ASP A 89 25.92 -4.65 8.97
C ASP A 89 24.53 -5.11 8.47
N VAL A 90 23.63 -5.53 9.37
CA VAL A 90 22.22 -5.82 9.01
C VAL A 90 21.52 -4.59 8.45
N PHE A 91 21.63 -3.43 9.11
CA PHE A 91 21.01 -2.19 8.63
C PHE A 91 21.61 -1.72 7.29
N GLN A 92 22.91 -1.89 7.05
CA GLN A 92 23.53 -1.58 5.74
C GLN A 92 22.93 -2.46 4.63
N VAL A 93 22.77 -3.76 4.88
CA VAL A 93 22.15 -4.70 3.92
C VAL A 93 20.70 -4.31 3.61
N GLU A 94 19.92 -3.91 4.61
CA GLU A 94 18.55 -3.41 4.42
C GLU A 94 18.51 -2.05 3.68
N LEU A 95 19.39 -1.11 4.05
CA LEU A 95 19.49 0.20 3.42
C LEU A 95 19.87 0.06 1.94
N GLU A 96 20.79 -0.84 1.60
CA GLU A 96 21.16 -1.11 0.21
C GLU A 96 20.03 -1.81 -0.58
N GLN A 97 19.22 -2.68 0.06
CA GLN A 97 17.96 -3.16 -0.55
C GLN A 97 16.96 -2.01 -0.79
N ALA A 98 16.81 -1.11 0.18
CA ALA A 98 15.93 0.04 0.08
C ALA A 98 16.37 1.03 -1.01
N LEU A 99 17.68 1.29 -1.13
CA LEU A 99 18.27 2.13 -2.17
C LEU A 99 18.13 1.49 -3.56
N ARG A 100 18.31 0.17 -3.71
CA ARG A 100 17.98 -0.54 -4.97
C ARG A 100 16.51 -0.36 -5.38
N ARG A 101 15.57 -0.48 -4.43
CA ARG A 101 14.14 -0.20 -4.69
C ARG A 101 13.88 1.28 -5.02
N TYR A 102 14.58 2.22 -4.39
CA TYR A 102 14.49 3.66 -4.70
C TYR A 102 15.02 4.01 -6.10
N ASP A 103 16.12 3.40 -6.53
CA ASP A 103 16.71 3.62 -7.86
C ASP A 103 15.81 3.04 -8.95
N ALA A 104 15.26 1.84 -8.74
CA ALA A 104 14.24 1.26 -9.62
C ALA A 104 12.96 2.12 -9.68
N TYR A 105 12.52 2.70 -8.56
CA TYR A 105 11.41 3.67 -8.55
C TYR A 105 11.74 4.96 -9.33
N SER A 106 12.99 5.42 -9.27
CA SER A 106 13.44 6.68 -9.86
C SER A 106 13.58 6.58 -11.38
N THR A 107 14.10 5.44 -11.86
CA THR A 107 14.35 5.15 -13.28
C THR A 107 13.12 4.61 -14.03
N ARG A 108 12.15 3.96 -13.36
CA ARG A 108 11.02 3.32 -14.06
C ARG A 108 10.27 4.29 -14.97
N SER A 109 9.99 3.84 -16.19
CA SER A 109 8.98 4.48 -17.04
C SER A 109 7.64 4.52 -16.29
N ARG A 110 7.13 5.73 -16.04
CA ARG A 110 6.04 5.96 -15.07
C ARG A 110 4.65 5.64 -15.62
N LEU A 111 4.55 4.73 -16.60
CA LEU A 111 3.31 4.41 -17.30
C LEU A 111 2.15 4.10 -16.33
N ARG A 112 0.94 4.50 -16.75
CA ARG A 112 -0.31 4.29 -16.02
C ARG A 112 -1.41 3.90 -17.02
N ALA A 113 -2.30 3.01 -16.59
CA ALA A 113 -3.51 2.69 -17.35
C ALA A 113 -4.57 3.78 -17.18
N CYS A 114 -5.37 4.01 -18.22
CA CYS A 114 -6.64 4.72 -18.11
C CYS A 114 -7.61 3.92 -17.21
N ALA A 115 -8.26 4.57 -16.25
CA ALA A 115 -9.15 3.92 -15.27
C ALA A 115 -10.50 3.45 -15.85
N GLU A 116 -10.83 3.87 -17.08
CA GLU A 116 -11.98 3.38 -17.82
C GLU A 116 -11.72 1.93 -18.29
N GLY A 117 -12.44 0.96 -17.70
CA GLY A 117 -12.11 -0.47 -17.80
C GLY A 117 -12.19 -1.10 -19.20
N THR A 118 -12.84 -0.44 -20.16
CA THR A 118 -12.90 -0.83 -21.57
C THR A 118 -11.81 -0.16 -22.43
N CYS A 119 -11.14 0.87 -21.91
CA CYS A 119 -10.20 1.66 -22.70
C CYS A 119 -8.81 1.02 -22.79
N GLN A 120 -8.36 0.37 -21.71
CA GLN A 120 -7.08 -0.35 -21.56
C GLN A 120 -5.78 0.42 -21.88
N LYS A 121 -5.83 1.62 -22.48
CA LYS A 121 -4.65 2.41 -22.88
C LYS A 121 -3.71 2.66 -21.69
N ILE A 122 -2.45 2.25 -21.87
CA ILE A 122 -1.33 2.49 -20.96
C ILE A 122 -0.49 3.63 -21.55
N LEU A 123 -0.32 4.72 -20.81
CA LEU A 123 0.31 5.96 -21.29
C LEU A 123 1.25 6.59 -20.25
N PRO A 124 2.17 7.48 -20.65
CA PRO A 124 2.91 8.34 -19.72
C PRO A 124 1.99 9.21 -18.86
N PRO A 125 2.35 9.57 -17.62
CA PRO A 125 1.51 10.41 -16.75
C PRO A 125 1.19 11.78 -17.34
N SER A 126 2.09 12.36 -18.13
CA SER A 126 1.89 13.63 -18.85
C SER A 126 0.82 13.55 -19.94
N SER A 127 0.54 12.35 -20.46
CA SER A 127 -0.49 12.08 -21.46
C SER A 127 -1.85 11.71 -20.84
N LEU A 128 -1.99 11.81 -19.52
CA LEU A 128 -3.20 11.43 -18.78
C LEU A 128 -3.74 12.60 -17.95
N LYS A 129 -5.06 12.77 -17.98
CA LYS A 129 -5.79 13.77 -17.19
C LYS A 129 -6.25 13.13 -15.89
N SER A 130 -5.94 13.76 -14.76
CA SER A 130 -6.48 13.36 -13.45
C SER A 130 -7.94 13.79 -13.29
N CYS A 131 -8.68 13.09 -12.44
CA CYS A 131 -10.00 13.51 -12.03
C CYS A 131 -9.89 14.79 -11.18
N GLY A 132 -10.49 15.90 -11.62
CA GLY A 132 -10.47 17.17 -10.87
C GLY A 132 -11.09 17.10 -9.47
N GLY A 133 -11.93 16.09 -9.19
CA GLY A 133 -12.45 15.82 -7.85
C GLY A 133 -11.42 15.18 -6.92
N CYS A 134 -11.02 13.93 -7.16
CA CYS A 134 -10.14 13.19 -6.23
C CYS A 134 -8.63 13.35 -6.47
N GLY A 135 -8.21 13.79 -7.65
CA GLY A 135 -6.80 13.82 -8.07
C GLY A 135 -6.14 12.44 -8.32
N ILE A 136 -6.70 11.34 -7.78
CA ILE A 136 -6.13 9.98 -7.90
C ILE A 136 -6.37 9.35 -9.27
N THR A 137 -7.61 9.38 -9.77
CA THR A 137 -8.03 8.56 -10.92
C THR A 137 -7.62 9.20 -12.24
N LEU A 138 -6.99 8.44 -13.14
CA LEU A 138 -6.37 8.94 -14.38
C LEU A 138 -7.12 8.47 -15.65
N TYR A 139 -7.18 9.33 -16.66
CA TYR A 139 -7.88 9.09 -17.93
C TYR A 139 -7.10 9.60 -19.14
N CYS A 140 -7.13 8.87 -20.26
CA CYS A 140 -6.57 9.36 -21.52
C CYS A 140 -7.46 10.38 -22.23
N SER A 141 -8.74 10.50 -21.85
CA SER A 141 -9.68 11.46 -22.44
C SER A 141 -10.84 11.80 -21.50
N GLY A 142 -11.47 12.95 -21.73
CA GLY A 142 -12.71 13.33 -21.05
C GLY A 142 -13.89 12.41 -21.36
N ALA A 143 -13.87 11.70 -22.50
CA ALA A 143 -14.89 10.68 -22.81
C ALA A 143 -14.76 9.46 -21.88
N CYS A 144 -13.54 8.97 -21.67
CA CYS A 144 -13.25 7.91 -20.70
C CYS A 144 -13.63 8.32 -19.28
N GLN A 145 -13.33 9.56 -18.87
CA GLN A 145 -13.77 10.10 -17.59
C GLN A 145 -15.30 10.13 -17.45
N LYS A 146 -16.03 10.64 -18.46
CA LYS A 146 -17.50 10.72 -18.45
C LYS A 146 -18.17 9.35 -18.35
N ARG A 147 -17.62 8.30 -18.98
CA ARG A 147 -18.14 6.93 -18.88
C ARG A 147 -17.85 6.31 -17.50
N HIS A 148 -16.60 6.31 -17.06
CA HIS A 148 -16.22 5.78 -15.74
C HIS A 148 -16.95 6.49 -14.57
N TRP A 149 -17.18 7.80 -14.69
CA TRP A 149 -17.97 8.59 -13.76
C TRP A 149 -19.40 8.07 -13.60
N ARG A 150 -20.10 7.84 -14.72
CA ARG A 150 -21.48 7.31 -14.73
C ARG A 150 -21.54 5.88 -14.22
N ALA A 151 -20.58 5.04 -14.62
CA ALA A 151 -20.57 3.61 -14.27
C ALA A 151 -20.33 3.36 -12.77
N VAL A 152 -19.31 4.00 -12.17
CA VAL A 152 -18.94 3.74 -10.77
C VAL A 152 -18.29 4.92 -10.05
N HIS A 153 -17.44 5.70 -10.72
CA HIS A 153 -16.53 6.62 -10.02
C HIS A 153 -17.23 7.78 -9.30
N ARG A 154 -18.44 8.19 -9.72
CA ARG A 154 -19.25 9.16 -8.95
C ARG A 154 -19.47 8.73 -7.50
N ARG A 155 -19.60 7.42 -7.24
CA ARG A 155 -19.82 6.86 -5.89
C ARG A 155 -18.55 6.84 -5.03
N THR A 156 -17.37 6.75 -5.64
CA THR A 156 -16.08 6.62 -4.93
C THR A 156 -15.25 7.91 -4.88
N CYS A 157 -15.57 8.91 -5.70
CA CYS A 157 -14.72 10.09 -5.85
C CYS A 157 -14.56 10.93 -4.56
N VAL A 158 -15.57 11.01 -3.70
CA VAL A 158 -15.50 11.79 -2.44
C VAL A 158 -14.57 11.08 -1.44
N ALA A 159 -14.78 9.78 -1.19
CA ALA A 159 -13.90 8.99 -0.34
C ALA A 159 -12.44 8.97 -0.86
N LEU A 160 -12.25 8.86 -2.19
CA LEU A 160 -10.93 8.99 -2.82
C LEU A 160 -10.33 10.40 -2.65
N HIS A 161 -11.13 11.46 -2.59
CA HIS A 161 -10.64 12.81 -2.28
C HIS A 161 -10.18 12.92 -0.82
N GLU A 162 -11.01 12.51 0.16
CA GLU A 162 -10.65 12.48 1.59
C GLU A 162 -9.35 11.69 1.83
N ILE A 163 -9.24 10.50 1.22
CA ILE A 163 -8.05 9.66 1.29
C ILE A 163 -6.84 10.39 0.68
N ASN A 164 -6.99 11.03 -0.49
CA ASN A 164 -5.87 11.69 -1.16
C ASN A 164 -5.39 12.92 -0.38
N SER A 165 -6.31 13.77 0.09
CA SER A 165 -5.96 15.00 0.82
C SER A 165 -5.29 14.69 2.16
N ALA A 166 -5.83 13.74 2.95
CA ALA A 166 -5.18 13.27 4.17
C ALA A 166 -3.80 12.65 3.90
N SER A 167 -3.67 11.79 2.88
CA SER A 167 -2.40 11.13 2.55
C SER A 167 -1.33 12.10 2.06
N VAL A 168 -1.69 13.06 1.20
CA VAL A 168 -0.75 14.01 0.59
C VAL A 168 -0.34 15.12 1.57
N SER A 169 -1.26 15.64 2.40
CA SER A 169 -0.95 16.67 3.41
C SER A 169 -0.06 16.16 4.55
N ARG A 170 -0.19 14.86 4.89
CA ARG A 170 0.64 14.16 5.88
C ARG A 170 2.01 13.78 5.29
N PHE A 171 2.03 12.94 4.24
CA PHE A 171 3.26 12.29 3.79
C PHE A 171 3.92 12.94 2.57
N GLY A 172 3.18 13.68 1.75
CA GLY A 172 3.64 14.27 0.49
C GLY A 172 3.56 13.31 -0.70
N ALA A 173 3.20 13.85 -1.88
CA ALA A 173 2.87 13.04 -3.06
C ALA A 173 4.00 12.13 -3.57
N ARG A 174 5.28 12.51 -3.40
CA ARG A 174 6.44 11.67 -3.77
C ARG A 174 6.54 10.41 -2.90
N ASN A 175 6.32 10.54 -1.58
CA ASN A 175 6.33 9.41 -0.65
C ASN A 175 5.17 8.45 -0.95
N ILE A 176 3.94 8.96 -1.14
CA ILE A 176 2.78 8.15 -1.53
C ILE A 176 3.00 7.43 -2.88
N SER A 177 3.66 8.07 -3.84
CA SER A 177 4.03 7.45 -5.14
C SER A 177 5.07 6.32 -4.99
N PHE A 178 5.98 6.43 -4.02
CA PHE A 178 6.99 5.42 -3.71
C PHE A 178 6.44 4.26 -2.88
N MET A 179 5.63 4.51 -1.85
CA MET A 179 4.90 3.47 -1.12
C MET A 179 4.02 2.65 -2.07
N ARG A 180 3.31 3.30 -3.00
CA ARG A 180 2.56 2.63 -4.10
C ARG A 180 3.46 1.81 -5.04
N PHE A 181 4.77 2.07 -5.10
CA PHE A 181 5.71 1.23 -5.83
C PHE A 181 6.17 0.04 -5.00
N LEU A 182 6.47 0.23 -3.71
CA LEU A 182 6.87 -0.86 -2.82
C LEU A 182 5.77 -1.94 -2.74
N VAL A 183 4.51 -1.56 -2.51
CA VAL A 183 3.35 -2.50 -2.56
C VAL A 183 3.25 -3.23 -3.90
N MET A 184 3.36 -2.50 -5.01
CA MET A 184 3.23 -3.08 -6.36
C MET A 184 4.45 -3.87 -6.82
N THR A 185 5.53 -3.84 -6.05
CA THR A 185 6.74 -4.65 -6.25
C THR A 185 6.61 -5.91 -5.40
N ALA A 186 6.34 -5.76 -4.10
CA ALA A 186 6.04 -6.85 -3.18
C ALA A 186 4.91 -7.77 -3.68
N PHE A 187 3.81 -7.21 -4.19
CA PHE A 187 2.70 -7.98 -4.77
C PHE A 187 3.10 -8.78 -6.02
N LYS A 188 4.08 -8.32 -6.79
CA LYS A 188 4.60 -9.08 -7.94
C LYS A 188 5.56 -10.18 -7.50
N GLU A 189 6.48 -9.83 -6.60
CA GLU A 189 7.47 -10.74 -6.01
C GLU A 189 6.77 -11.93 -5.32
N ASN A 190 5.56 -11.72 -4.77
CA ASN A 190 4.75 -12.74 -4.11
C ASN A 190 3.49 -13.13 -4.91
N LYS A 191 3.39 -12.82 -6.21
CA LYS A 191 2.14 -12.93 -6.99
C LYS A 191 1.46 -14.30 -6.86
N ASP A 192 2.24 -15.37 -6.98
CA ASP A 192 1.71 -16.72 -7.11
C ASP A 192 1.25 -17.30 -5.75
N PRO A 193 2.03 -17.28 -4.65
CA PRO A 193 1.50 -17.67 -3.34
C PRO A 193 0.31 -16.82 -2.88
N LEU A 194 0.27 -15.52 -3.22
CA LEU A 194 -0.90 -14.67 -2.97
C LEU A 194 -2.12 -15.03 -3.83
N THR A 195 -1.91 -15.58 -5.02
CA THR A 195 -2.99 -16.09 -5.86
C THR A 195 -3.55 -17.39 -5.27
N ASP A 196 -2.69 -18.30 -4.83
CA ASP A 196 -3.11 -19.55 -4.19
C ASP A 196 -3.83 -19.30 -2.86
N GLU A 197 -3.35 -18.35 -2.05
CA GLU A 197 -4.02 -18.00 -0.79
C GLU A 197 -5.36 -17.28 -1.03
N LEU A 198 -5.43 -16.40 -2.05
CA LEU A 198 -6.69 -15.82 -2.49
C LEU A 198 -7.70 -16.88 -2.99
N VAL A 199 -7.24 -17.91 -3.69
CA VAL A 199 -8.07 -19.05 -4.12
C VAL A 199 -8.53 -19.86 -2.91
N ARG A 200 -7.62 -20.26 -2.00
CA ARG A 200 -7.96 -20.96 -0.75
C ARG A 200 -8.96 -20.17 0.11
N PHE A 201 -8.83 -18.85 0.18
CA PHE A 201 -9.76 -17.95 0.87
C PHE A 201 -11.16 -17.98 0.22
N LEU A 202 -11.23 -17.84 -1.10
CA LEU A 202 -12.51 -17.83 -1.83
C LEU A 202 -13.21 -19.19 -1.80
N ASP A 203 -12.48 -20.29 -1.90
CA ASP A 203 -13.05 -21.64 -1.87
C ASP A 203 -13.35 -22.09 -0.42
N GLY A 204 -12.58 -21.66 0.57
CA GLY A 204 -12.87 -21.82 1.99
C GLY A 204 -14.05 -20.98 2.49
N THR A 205 -14.44 -19.92 1.77
CA THR A 205 -15.64 -19.11 2.06
C THR A 205 -16.91 -19.62 1.35
N GLN A 206 -16.91 -20.84 0.80
CA GLN A 206 -18.15 -21.43 0.28
C GLN A 206 -19.20 -21.61 1.40
N PRO A 207 -20.45 -21.13 1.20
CA PRO A 207 -21.47 -21.12 2.23
C PRO A 207 -21.96 -22.52 2.56
N ARG A 208 -21.84 -22.94 3.83
CA ARG A 208 -22.34 -24.23 4.33
C ARG A 208 -23.84 -24.26 4.64
N THR A 209 -24.55 -23.13 4.53
CA THR A 209 -25.99 -23.02 4.82
C THR A 209 -26.70 -22.07 3.85
N ASN A 210 -28.02 -22.23 3.72
CA ASN A 210 -28.89 -21.48 2.80
C ASN A 210 -29.18 -20.02 3.22
N ASP A 211 -28.45 -19.46 4.19
CA ASP A 211 -28.88 -18.24 4.86
C ASP A 211 -28.74 -16.98 3.98
N ALA A 212 -29.82 -16.20 3.87
CA ALA A 212 -30.07 -15.36 2.70
C ALA A 212 -29.29 -14.03 2.67
N VAL A 213 -28.54 -13.70 3.73
CA VAL A 213 -27.82 -12.41 3.86
C VAL A 213 -26.34 -12.58 3.53
N ARG A 214 -26.04 -12.73 2.24
CA ARG A 214 -24.65 -12.81 1.71
C ARG A 214 -23.87 -11.52 1.96
N ARG A 215 -23.21 -11.40 3.13
CA ARG A 215 -22.16 -10.40 3.34
C ARG A 215 -21.04 -10.68 2.34
N ALA A 216 -20.79 -9.71 1.45
CA ALA A 216 -19.75 -9.82 0.44
C ALA A 216 -18.38 -9.67 1.09
N VAL A 217 -17.83 -10.77 1.61
CA VAL A 217 -16.51 -10.83 2.24
C VAL A 217 -15.45 -10.39 1.24
N VAL A 218 -14.75 -9.31 1.54
CA VAL A 218 -13.66 -8.83 0.68
C VAL A 218 -12.33 -9.35 1.20
N PRO A 219 -11.56 -10.11 0.41
CA PRO A 219 -10.16 -10.36 0.71
C PRO A 219 -9.40 -9.04 0.54
N ILE A 220 -8.80 -8.56 1.62
CA ILE A 220 -7.88 -7.42 1.61
C ILE A 220 -6.51 -7.94 2.00
N ILE A 221 -5.52 -7.60 1.18
CA ILE A 221 -4.12 -8.00 1.37
C ILE A 221 -3.40 -6.83 2.06
N LEU A 222 -2.86 -7.08 3.25
CA LEU A 222 -1.95 -6.18 3.94
C LEU A 222 -0.51 -6.57 3.67
N PHE A 223 0.30 -5.61 3.23
CA PHE A 223 1.76 -5.73 3.29
C PHE A 223 2.26 -5.02 4.53
N GLU A 224 2.87 -5.78 5.44
CA GLU A 224 3.62 -5.26 6.58
C GLU A 224 5.06 -4.98 6.12
N PHE A 225 5.55 -3.76 6.38
CA PHE A 225 6.88 -3.33 5.95
C PHE A 225 7.83 -3.07 7.13
N GLU A 226 8.98 -3.77 7.11
CA GLU A 226 10.18 -3.39 7.84
C GLU A 226 11.01 -2.53 6.88
N GLY A 227 10.89 -1.21 7.04
CA GLY A 227 11.46 -0.25 6.09
C GLY A 227 10.94 -0.40 4.67
N ALA A 228 11.83 -0.64 3.71
CA ALA A 228 11.47 -0.84 2.30
C ALA A 228 11.22 -2.32 1.92
N THR A 229 11.30 -3.27 2.86
CA THR A 229 11.12 -4.71 2.64
C THR A 229 9.77 -5.18 3.20
N PRO A 230 8.96 -5.92 2.43
CA PRO A 230 7.78 -6.59 2.97
C PRO A 230 8.23 -7.76 3.84
N VAL A 231 7.74 -7.84 5.09
CA VAL A 231 8.12 -8.90 6.05
C VAL A 231 6.98 -9.87 6.36
N ASN A 232 5.74 -9.40 6.33
CA ASN A 232 4.54 -10.25 6.45
C ASN A 232 3.49 -9.82 5.42
N ILE A 233 2.67 -10.78 5.00
CA ILE A 233 1.48 -10.51 4.20
C ILE A 233 0.28 -11.14 4.91
N LEU A 234 -0.76 -10.35 5.18
CA LEU A 234 -1.94 -10.79 5.93
C LEU A 234 -3.19 -10.67 5.07
N PHE A 235 -4.01 -11.74 5.03
CA PHE A 235 -5.33 -11.74 4.41
C PHE A 235 -6.39 -11.53 5.49
N ILE A 236 -7.17 -10.45 5.36
CA ILE A 236 -8.22 -10.11 6.34
C ILE A 236 -9.59 -10.16 5.67
N GLN A 237 -10.52 -10.87 6.30
CA GLN A 237 -11.94 -10.87 5.95
C GLN A 237 -12.58 -9.53 6.32
N ALA A 238 -13.25 -8.89 5.36
CA ALA A 238 -13.98 -7.64 5.58
C ALA A 238 -15.45 -7.79 5.15
N ASP A 239 -16.35 -7.80 6.13
CA ASP A 239 -17.79 -8.06 6.00
C ASP A 239 -18.59 -7.11 5.09
N THR A 240 -18.04 -5.95 4.71
CA THR A 240 -18.81 -4.86 4.10
C THR A 240 -17.95 -3.91 3.26
N ILE A 241 -18.44 -3.52 2.06
CA ILE A 241 -18.07 -2.24 1.43
C ILE A 241 -19.33 -1.46 1.00
N PRO A 242 -19.74 -0.46 1.81
CA PRO A 242 -20.43 0.70 1.29
C PRO A 242 -19.50 1.82 0.80
N TRP A 243 -18.63 2.42 1.64
CA TRP A 243 -17.92 3.66 1.25
C TRP A 243 -16.55 4.08 1.84
N LEU A 244 -15.94 3.59 2.92
CA LEU A 244 -16.22 2.55 3.90
C LEU A 244 -15.44 2.88 5.23
N PRO A 245 -15.76 2.30 6.40
CA PRO A 245 -14.89 2.30 7.59
C PRO A 245 -13.93 1.09 7.57
N ILE A 246 -12.66 1.25 7.97
CA ILE A 246 -11.72 0.12 8.01
C ILE A 246 -12.17 -0.86 9.13
N PRO A 247 -12.20 -2.19 8.90
CA PRO A 247 -12.72 -3.17 9.86
C PRO A 247 -11.98 -3.17 11.21
N LEU A 248 -12.67 -3.56 12.29
CA LEU A 248 -12.14 -3.48 13.66
C LEU A 248 -10.84 -4.26 13.86
N ALA A 249 -10.72 -5.45 13.26
CA ALA A 249 -9.51 -6.28 13.26
C ALA A 249 -8.23 -5.56 12.79
N TYR A 250 -8.35 -4.49 12.00
CA TYR A 250 -7.20 -3.66 11.60
C TYR A 250 -6.73 -2.72 12.72
N VAL A 251 -7.66 -2.24 13.55
CA VAL A 251 -7.34 -1.42 14.72
C VAL A 251 -6.60 -2.30 15.72
N GLU A 252 -7.10 -3.52 15.95
CA GLU A 252 -6.50 -4.54 16.82
C GLU A 252 -5.09 -4.93 16.34
N LEU A 253 -4.91 -5.25 15.05
CA LEU A 253 -3.57 -5.53 14.49
C LEU A 253 -2.62 -4.31 14.56
N ALA A 254 -3.11 -3.10 14.29
CA ALA A 254 -2.28 -1.89 14.40
C ALA A 254 -1.91 -1.55 15.85
N GLN A 255 -2.73 -1.95 16.83
CA GLN A 255 -2.43 -1.87 18.26
C GLN A 255 -1.41 -2.95 18.68
N GLN A 256 -1.55 -4.18 18.16
CA GLN A 256 -0.66 -5.30 18.45
C GLN A 256 0.78 -5.10 17.95
N TYR A 257 0.96 -4.38 16.85
CA TYR A 257 2.26 -4.18 16.19
C TYR A 257 2.67 -2.70 16.11
N PRO A 258 2.94 -2.03 17.26
CA PRO A 258 3.15 -0.59 17.33
C PRO A 258 4.39 -0.14 16.54
N GLY A 259 4.15 0.81 15.64
CA GLY A 259 5.20 1.43 14.81
C GLY A 259 5.59 0.63 13.57
N ARG A 260 4.95 -0.52 13.28
CA ARG A 260 4.97 -1.13 11.94
C ARG A 260 4.12 -0.30 10.97
N ILE A 261 4.34 -0.49 9.66
CA ILE A 261 3.62 0.23 8.62
C ILE A 261 2.87 -0.77 7.73
N PHE A 262 1.54 -0.63 7.73
CA PHE A 262 0.62 -1.47 6.95
C PHE A 262 0.19 -0.75 5.68
N LEU A 263 0.53 -1.34 4.52
CA LEU A 263 0.17 -0.82 3.20
C LEU A 263 -0.87 -1.76 2.54
N HIS A 264 -2.07 -1.24 2.26
CA HIS A 264 -3.25 -2.06 1.91
C HIS A 264 -3.46 -2.20 0.39
N LEU A 265 -3.88 -3.37 -0.08
CA LEU A 265 -4.33 -3.61 -1.46
C LEU A 265 -5.79 -4.10 -1.53
N PHE A 266 -6.67 -3.29 -2.14
CA PHE A 266 -8.06 -3.68 -2.40
C PHE A 266 -8.23 -4.41 -3.75
N VAL A 267 -8.62 -5.69 -3.71
CA VAL A 267 -8.97 -6.51 -4.89
C VAL A 267 -10.43 -6.24 -5.31
N GLN A 268 -10.72 -5.02 -5.76
CA GLN A 268 -12.11 -4.53 -5.83
C GLN A 268 -12.97 -5.17 -6.96
N ARG A 269 -12.41 -5.95 -7.89
CA ARG A 269 -13.14 -6.40 -9.10
C ARG A 269 -13.91 -7.72 -8.95
N ILE A 270 -13.78 -8.43 -7.82
CA ILE A 270 -14.50 -9.70 -7.57
C ILE A 270 -15.99 -9.46 -7.23
N LEU A 271 -16.35 -8.28 -6.72
CA LEU A 271 -17.62 -8.05 -6.02
C LEU A 271 -18.64 -7.16 -6.77
N VAL A 272 -18.51 -7.02 -8.08
CA VAL A 272 -19.46 -6.22 -8.89
C VAL A 272 -20.81 -6.95 -9.13
N LEU A 273 -20.90 -8.24 -8.77
CA LEU A 273 -22.06 -9.11 -9.06
C LEU A 273 -23.03 -9.34 -7.88
N HIS A 274 -22.77 -8.80 -6.69
CA HIS A 274 -23.70 -8.89 -5.56
C HIS A 274 -23.96 -7.52 -4.94
N ARG A 275 -25.23 -7.10 -4.98
CA ARG A 275 -25.71 -5.90 -4.32
C ARG A 275 -27.19 -6.07 -3.95
N ASP A 276 -27.45 -6.16 -2.66
CA ASP A 276 -28.40 -5.25 -2.03
C ASP A 276 -27.87 -4.82 -0.65
N SER A 277 -28.41 -3.76 -0.04
CA SER A 277 -27.78 -3.15 1.14
C SER A 277 -28.73 -2.39 2.07
N SER A 278 -28.98 -2.96 3.26
CA SER A 278 -29.81 -2.36 4.33
C SER A 278 -29.20 -2.57 5.73
N VAL A 279 -28.12 -1.83 6.06
CA VAL A 279 -27.57 -1.75 7.43
C VAL A 279 -27.08 -0.32 7.68
N GLU A 280 -27.65 0.35 8.67
CA GLU A 280 -27.13 1.63 9.18
C GLU A 280 -26.04 1.42 10.25
N ARG A 281 -25.20 2.43 10.49
CA ARG A 281 -24.22 2.47 11.59
C ARG A 281 -24.24 3.83 12.25
N THR A 282 -23.80 3.93 13.51
CA THR A 282 -23.80 5.21 14.24
C THR A 282 -22.72 6.15 13.72
N LYS A 283 -22.85 7.45 14.02
CA LYS A 283 -21.89 8.48 13.57
C LYS A 283 -20.63 8.48 14.45
N GLU A 284 -20.79 8.08 15.70
CA GLU A 284 -19.80 8.04 16.76
C GLU A 284 -18.73 6.99 16.48
N GLU A 285 -19.14 5.75 16.13
CA GLU A 285 -18.25 4.67 15.71
C GLU A 285 -17.35 5.12 14.54
N VAL A 286 -17.96 5.66 13.48
CA VAL A 286 -17.25 6.12 12.28
C VAL A 286 -16.23 7.22 12.62
N LYS A 287 -16.56 8.11 13.58
CA LYS A 287 -15.70 9.22 14.00
C LYS A 287 -14.51 8.74 14.85
N ALA A 288 -14.74 7.83 15.80
CA ALA A 288 -13.68 7.25 16.64
C ALA A 288 -12.70 6.43 15.79
N THR A 289 -13.22 5.54 14.94
CA THR A 289 -12.45 4.71 14.00
C THR A 289 -11.59 5.58 13.07
N LYS A 290 -12.14 6.65 12.46
CA LYS A 290 -11.34 7.57 11.60
C LYS A 290 -10.12 8.15 12.33
N LYS A 291 -10.24 8.57 13.61
CA LYS A 291 -9.13 9.24 14.33
C LYS A 291 -7.92 8.32 14.56
N TYR A 292 -8.13 7.06 14.93
CA TYR A 292 -7.02 6.13 15.18
C TYR A 292 -6.31 5.72 13.89
N LEU A 293 -7.06 5.36 12.85
CA LEU A 293 -6.53 4.80 11.60
C LEU A 293 -5.54 5.72 10.87
N HIS A 294 -5.79 7.04 10.89
CA HIS A 294 -4.90 8.04 10.29
C HIS A 294 -3.47 8.02 10.85
N ARG A 295 -3.23 7.38 12.01
CA ARG A 295 -1.92 7.32 12.67
C ARG A 295 -1.04 6.15 12.19
N HIS A 296 -1.62 5.07 11.67
CA HIS A 296 -0.91 3.79 11.45
C HIS A 296 -1.13 3.12 10.07
N ILE A 297 -2.18 3.49 9.33
CA ILE A 297 -2.68 2.70 8.19
C ILE A 297 -2.71 3.51 6.88
N PHE A 298 -2.25 2.89 5.78
CA PHE A 298 -2.12 3.54 4.47
C PHE A 298 -3.00 2.86 3.40
N PRO A 299 -4.12 3.49 2.98
CA PRO A 299 -4.99 2.94 1.95
C PRO A 299 -4.42 3.15 0.53
N PHE A 300 -4.23 2.06 -0.22
CA PHE A 300 -3.93 2.10 -1.65
C PHE A 300 -5.03 1.43 -2.49
N TYR A 301 -5.12 1.87 -3.74
CA TYR A 301 -6.21 1.55 -4.65
C TYR A 301 -5.64 1.28 -6.04
N VAL A 302 -5.83 0.06 -6.56
CA VAL A 302 -5.15 -0.44 -7.76
C VAL A 302 -6.16 -1.05 -8.74
N SER A 303 -7.12 -0.24 -9.18
CA SER A 303 -8.14 -0.65 -10.15
C SER A 303 -7.59 -1.06 -11.53
N GLY A 304 -6.34 -0.71 -11.86
CA GLY A 304 -5.74 -0.96 -13.18
C GLY A 304 -5.25 -2.39 -13.42
N ARG A 305 -4.52 -3.01 -12.48
CA ARG A 305 -3.92 -4.36 -12.69
C ARG A 305 -4.82 -5.53 -12.26
N CYS A 306 -5.96 -5.28 -11.60
CA CYS A 306 -6.94 -6.33 -11.32
C CYS A 306 -7.54 -6.99 -12.60
N ALA A 307 -7.37 -6.39 -13.79
CA ALA A 307 -7.77 -7.01 -15.05
C ALA A 307 -6.87 -8.20 -15.45
N GLU A 308 -5.55 -8.05 -15.30
CA GLU A 308 -4.52 -9.06 -15.56
C GLU A 308 -4.72 -10.29 -14.66
N MET A 309 -4.95 -10.04 -13.36
CA MET A 309 -5.27 -11.09 -12.39
C MET A 309 -6.64 -11.75 -12.64
N TYR A 310 -7.65 -11.00 -13.11
CA TYR A 310 -8.95 -11.57 -13.49
C TYR A 310 -8.85 -12.48 -14.73
N GLN A 311 -8.01 -12.14 -15.71
CA GLN A 311 -7.76 -13.02 -16.86
C GLN A 311 -7.09 -14.33 -16.41
N LEU A 312 -6.07 -14.25 -15.55
CA LEU A 312 -5.38 -15.43 -15.00
C LEU A 312 -6.31 -16.31 -14.16
N LEU A 313 -7.10 -15.74 -13.24
CA LEU A 313 -8.10 -16.47 -12.43
C LEU A 313 -9.26 -17.06 -13.27
N ARG A 314 -9.49 -16.54 -14.48
CA ARG A 314 -10.44 -17.11 -15.45
C ARG A 314 -9.79 -18.23 -16.28
N GLN A 315 -8.48 -18.16 -16.53
CA GLN A 315 -7.71 -19.18 -17.24
C GLN A 315 -7.41 -20.40 -16.37
N SER A 316 -7.21 -20.24 -15.05
CA SER A 316 -6.95 -21.35 -14.13
C SER A 316 -8.20 -22.15 -13.70
N ARG A 317 -9.41 -21.66 -14.00
CA ARG A 317 -10.69 -22.32 -13.66
C ARG A 317 -11.34 -23.00 -14.87
N GLY A 318 -10.68 -24.03 -15.39
CA GLY A 318 -11.32 -25.00 -16.32
C GLY A 318 -12.40 -25.84 -15.61
N GLY A 319 -13.36 -26.46 -16.31
CA GLY A 319 -13.54 -26.52 -17.76
C GLY A 319 -14.95 -26.18 -18.27
N VAL A 320 -15.91 -25.78 -17.40
CA VAL A 320 -17.31 -25.51 -17.80
C VAL A 320 -17.45 -24.30 -18.75
N LEU A 321 -16.47 -23.39 -18.76
CA LEU A 321 -16.46 -22.25 -19.68
C LEU A 321 -15.79 -22.54 -21.03
N GLN A 322 -15.13 -23.70 -21.21
CA GLN A 322 -14.48 -24.04 -22.47
C GLN A 322 -15.52 -24.36 -23.53
N SER A 323 -16.42 -25.31 -23.25
CA SER A 323 -17.53 -25.67 -24.15
C SER A 323 -18.46 -24.50 -24.48
N LEU A 324 -18.61 -23.53 -23.56
CA LEU A 324 -19.34 -22.28 -23.82
C LEU A 324 -18.56 -21.30 -24.71
N LEU A 325 -17.23 -21.23 -24.59
CA LEU A 325 -16.40 -20.42 -25.48
C LEU A 325 -16.33 -21.03 -26.88
N ASP A 326 -16.16 -22.35 -26.98
CA ASP A 326 -16.13 -23.09 -28.24
C ASP A 326 -17.47 -22.88 -28.99
N ALA A 327 -18.61 -23.10 -28.31
CA ALA A 327 -19.94 -22.86 -28.87
C ALA A 327 -20.23 -21.39 -29.24
N THR A 328 -19.55 -20.41 -28.64
CA THR A 328 -19.70 -18.98 -29.02
C THR A 328 -18.70 -18.56 -30.10
N MET A 329 -17.68 -19.37 -30.41
CA MET A 329 -16.69 -19.04 -31.45
C MET A 329 -17.08 -19.58 -32.83
N ASP A 330 -17.77 -20.72 -32.92
CA ASP A 330 -18.28 -21.22 -34.21
C ASP A 330 -19.35 -20.29 -34.81
N GLU A 331 -20.27 -19.73 -34.00
CA GLU A 331 -21.24 -18.73 -34.46
C GLU A 331 -20.59 -17.40 -34.91
N MET A 332 -19.35 -17.11 -34.47
CA MET A 332 -18.65 -15.86 -34.82
C MET A 332 -17.67 -15.98 -36.00
N MET A 333 -17.56 -17.16 -36.62
CA MET A 333 -16.64 -17.42 -37.76
C MET A 333 -17.34 -17.77 -39.09
N LEU A 334 -18.67 -17.86 -39.13
CA LEU A 334 -19.46 -18.06 -40.36
C LEU A 334 -20.48 -16.92 -40.56
N GLY A 335 -19.98 -15.75 -40.98
CA GLY A 335 -20.80 -14.54 -41.11
C GLY A 335 -20.22 -13.45 -42.02
N SER A 336 -19.49 -13.81 -43.08
CA SER A 336 -18.88 -12.85 -44.00
C SER A 336 -19.77 -12.54 -45.22
N TYR A 337 -20.47 -11.40 -45.16
CA TYR A 337 -20.88 -10.56 -46.31
C TYR A 337 -20.95 -9.09 -45.87
#